data_AF-A0A838TRI5-F1
#
_entry.id   AF-A0A838TRI5-F1
#
_cell.length_a   1.000
_cell.length_b   1.000
_cell.length_c   1.000
_cell.angle_alpha   90.00
_cell.angle_beta   90.00
_cell.angle_gamma   90.00
#
_symmetry.space_group_name_H-M   'P 1'
#
loop_
_entity.id
_entity.type
_entity.pdbx_description
1 polymer ?
#
loop_
_entity_poly.entity_id
_entity_poly.type
_entity_poly.pdbx_seq_one_letter_code
_entity_poly.pdbx_strand_id
1 'polypeptide(L)' 'MRHFVKSIATLLILLTAFIVKAGDEFCGTRNTAFKATEVVTMKVYYTTMGMYIAAGEATFSVGLEKFNGRPVYHCIGIG' A
#
# COMPACT_ATOMS: atom_id res chain seq x y z
N MET A 1 -33.95 -24.86 -32.37
CA MET A 1 -33.56 -24.77 -30.94
C MET A 1 -32.04 -24.74 -30.71
N ARG A 2 -31.27 -25.68 -31.28
CA ARG A 2 -29.80 -25.79 -31.04
C ARG A 2 -28.96 -24.55 -31.45
N HIS A 3 -29.36 -23.82 -32.49
CA HIS A 3 -28.69 -22.58 -32.91
C HIS A 3 -29.05 -21.36 -32.05
N PHE A 4 -30.23 -21.37 -31.45
CA PHE A 4 -30.70 -20.32 -30.55
C PHE A 4 -29.97 -20.39 -29.21
N VAL A 5 -29.79 -21.60 -28.66
CA VAL A 5 -29.01 -21.85 -27.45
C VAL A 5 -27.54 -21.43 -27.63
N LYS A 6 -26.95 -21.72 -28.80
CA LYS A 6 -25.58 -21.29 -29.13
C LYS A 6 -25.44 -19.77 -29.19
N SER A 7 -26.40 -19.08 -29.81
CA SER A 7 -26.39 -17.62 -29.92
C SER A 7 -26.53 -16.94 -28.55
N ILE A 8 -27.37 -17.48 -27.67
CA ILE A 8 -27.50 -17.02 -26.28
C ILE A 8 -26.20 -17.25 -25.51
N ALA A 9 -25.59 -18.44 -25.64
CA ALA A 9 -24.34 -18.76 -24.96
C ALA A 9 -23.20 -17.82 -25.40
N THR A 10 -23.08 -17.52 -26.71
CA THR A 10 -22.07 -16.58 -27.21
C THR A 10 -22.31 -15.15 -26.73
N LEU A 11 -23.57 -14.71 -26.65
CA LEU A 11 -23.90 -13.37 -26.14
C LEU A 11 -23.58 -13.23 -24.64
N LEU A 12 -23.85 -14.28 -23.86
CA LEU A 12 -23.56 -14.31 -22.42
C LEU A 12 -22.05 -14.23 -22.15
N ILE A 13 -21.24 -14.91 -22.97
CA ILE A 13 -19.76 -14.88 -22.88
C ILE A 13 -19.21 -13.49 -23.25
N LEU A 14 -19.79 -12.84 -24.26
CA LEU A 14 -19.42 -11.46 -24.64
C LEU A 14 -19.76 -10.44 -23.55
N LEU A 15 -20.88 -10.62 -22.84
CA LEU A 15 -21.31 -9.73 -21.75
C LEU A 15 -20.43 -9.85 -20.51
N THR A 16 -19.86 -11.02 -20.23
CA THR A 16 -18.97 -11.23 -19.07
C THR A 16 -17.51 -10.91 -19.35
N ALA A 17 -17.10 -10.82 -20.63
CA ALA A 17 -15.72 -10.52 -21.03
C ALA A 17 -15.22 -9.12 -20.59
N PHE A 18 -16.12 -8.18 -20.30
CA PHE A 18 -15.75 -6.82 -19.87
C PHE A 18 -15.66 -6.63 -18.36
N ILE A 19 -15.88 -7.68 -17.55
CA ILE A 19 -15.74 -7.60 -16.09
C ILE A 19 -14.32 -8.03 -15.69
N VAL A 20 -13.32 -7.37 -16.27
CA VAL A 20 -11.97 -7.35 -15.70
C VAL A 20 -11.73 -5.91 -15.29
N LYS A 21 -12.14 -5.58 -14.07
CA LYS A 21 -11.51 -4.46 -13.37
C LYS A 21 -10.09 -4.91 -13.12
N ALA A 22 -9.15 -4.44 -13.94
CA ALA A 22 -7.78 -4.29 -13.46
C ALA A 22 -7.92 -3.44 -12.19
N GLY A 23 -7.88 -4.09 -11.04
CA GLY A 23 -7.97 -3.39 -9.76
C GLY A 23 -6.88 -2.35 -9.80
N ASP A 24 -7.20 -1.11 -9.44
CA ASP A 24 -6.22 -0.06 -9.26
C ASP A 24 -5.05 -0.68 -8.51
N GLU A 25 -3.93 -0.96 -9.20
CA GLU A 25 -2.79 -1.63 -8.61
C GLU A 25 -2.06 -0.64 -7.70
N PHE A 26 -2.75 -0.21 -6.64
CA PHE A 26 -2.09 0.12 -5.41
C PHE A 26 -1.65 -1.23 -4.82
N CYS A 27 -0.44 -1.66 -5.18
CA CYS A 27 0.32 -2.65 -4.41
C CYS A 27 0.70 -2.12 -3.01
N GLY A 28 -0.11 -1.24 -2.41
CA GLY A 28 0.18 -0.60 -1.16
C GLY A 28 -0.55 -1.32 -0.04
N THR A 29 0.19 -2.19 0.63
CA THR A 29 -0.16 -2.61 1.99
C THR A 29 -0.58 -1.38 2.78
N ARG A 30 -1.80 -1.40 3.32
CA ARG A 30 -2.31 -0.29 4.14
C ARG A 30 -1.32 -0.04 5.27
N ASN A 31 -0.79 1.17 5.35
CA ASN A 31 0.08 1.53 6.45
C ASN A 31 -0.68 1.38 7.79
N THR A 32 -0.13 0.57 8.68
CA THR A 32 -0.58 0.40 10.08
C THR A 32 0.49 0.79 11.08
N ALA A 33 1.69 1.17 10.62
CA ALA A 33 2.84 1.43 11.46
C ALA A 33 2.81 2.83 12.10
N PHE A 34 2.21 3.81 11.42
CA PHE A 34 2.13 5.20 11.89
C PHE A 34 0.91 5.92 11.27
N LYS A 35 0.55 7.06 11.85
CA LYS A 35 -0.55 7.93 11.40
C LYS A 35 -0.07 9.36 11.17
N ALA A 36 -0.91 10.15 10.51
CA ALA A 36 -0.65 11.56 10.30
C ALA A 36 -0.63 12.31 11.64
N THR A 37 0.26 13.30 11.76
CA THR A 37 0.46 14.10 12.98
C THR A 37 1.11 13.33 14.13
N GLU A 38 1.71 12.17 13.86
CA GLU A 38 2.53 11.45 14.85
C GLU A 38 4.01 11.86 14.72
N VAL A 39 4.73 11.82 15.84
CA VAL A 39 6.19 11.84 15.89
C VAL A 39 6.65 10.44 16.21
N VAL A 40 7.53 9.89 15.39
CA VAL A 40 8.01 8.52 15.49
C VAL A 40 9.51 8.56 15.72
N THR A 41 9.95 7.86 16.78
CA THR A 41 11.36 7.71 17.13
C THR A 41 11.76 6.26 16.94
N MET A 42 12.80 6.03 16.14
CA MET A 42 13.38 4.72 15.87
C MET A 42 14.78 4.64 16.46
N LYS A 43 15.02 3.60 17.26
CA LYS A 43 16.33 3.34 17.85
C LYS A 43 16.95 2.09 17.22
N VAL A 44 18.16 2.24 16.71
CA VAL A 44 18.92 1.19 16.05
C VAL A 44 19.78 0.47 17.08
N TYR A 45 19.76 -0.86 17.02
CA TYR A 45 20.58 -1.71 17.87
C TYR A 45 21.39 -2.69 17.01
N TYR A 46 22.63 -2.94 17.42
CA TYR A 46 23.41 -4.08 16.92
C TYR A 46 23.28 -5.25 17.88
N THR A 47 23.13 -6.45 17.34
CA THR A 47 23.19 -7.69 18.12
C THR A 47 24.61 -8.25 18.05
N THR A 48 25.25 -8.40 19.22
CA THR A 48 26.57 -9.04 19.33
C THR A 48 26.67 -9.78 20.66
N MET A 49 27.29 -10.97 20.66
CA MET A 49 27.50 -11.79 21.84
C MET A 49 26.23 -12.01 22.70
N GLY A 50 25.05 -12.09 22.07
CA GLY A 50 23.77 -12.26 22.76
C GLY A 50 23.21 -10.99 23.44
N MET A 51 23.82 -9.82 23.21
CA MET A 51 23.38 -8.53 23.73
C MET A 51 22.94 -7.59 22.60
N TYR A 52 22.05 -6.65 22.93
CA TYR A 52 21.62 -5.56 22.04
C TYR A 52 22.31 -4.26 22.47
N ILE A 53 23.22 -3.76 21.63
CA ILE A 53 23.95 -2.52 21.89
C ILE A 53 23.32 -1.38 21.11
N ALA A 54 22.94 -0.30 21.80
CA ALA A 54 22.36 0.88 21.17
C ALA A 54 23.40 1.55 20.25
N ALA A 55 23.03 1.75 18.99
CA ALA A 55 23.92 2.27 17.95
C ALA A 55 23.54 3.69 17.50
N GLY A 56 22.27 4.05 17.59
CA GLY A 56 21.79 5.37 17.19
C GLY A 56 20.28 5.50 17.34
N GLU A 57 19.79 6.72 17.21
CA GLU A 57 18.38 7.07 17.27
C GLU A 57 18.08 8.09 16.17
N ALA A 58 16.88 8.02 15.59
CA ALA A 58 16.37 8.98 14.63
C ALA A 58 14.89 9.24 14.89
N THR A 59 14.49 10.50 14.81
CA THR A 59 13.12 10.98 15.03
C THR A 59 12.59 11.67 13.79
N PHE A 60 11.37 11.32 13.41
CA PHE A 60 10.67 11.88 12.27
C PHE A 60 9.26 12.32 12.63
N SER A 61 8.84 13.45 12.06
CA SER A 61 7.45 13.90 12.08
C SER A 61 6.74 13.38 10.83
N VAL A 62 5.48 12.93 10.99
CA VAL A 62 4.68 12.39 9.89
C VAL A 62 3.54 13.35 9.54
N GLY A 63 3.54 13.84 8.31
CA GLY A 63 2.46 14.65 7.73
C GLY A 63 1.70 13.92 6.62
N LEU A 64 0.57 14.48 6.19
CA LEU A 64 -0.09 14.12 4.93
C LEU A 64 0.12 15.23 3.91
N GLU A 65 0.57 14.87 2.73
CA GLU A 65 0.79 15.78 1.61
C GLU A 65 0.20 15.22 0.32
N LYS A 66 0.05 16.07 -0.71
CA LYS A 66 -0.31 15.62 -2.06
C LYS A 66 0.92 15.59 -2.93
N PHE A 67 1.32 14.39 -3.36
CA PHE A 67 2.35 14.21 -4.39
C PHE A 67 1.69 13.70 -5.67
N ASN A 68 1.88 14.43 -6.78
CA ASN A 68 1.21 14.15 -8.06
C ASN A 68 -0.32 13.99 -7.93
N GLY A 69 -0.94 14.83 -7.10
CA GLY A 69 -2.39 14.81 -6.85
C GLY A 69 -2.88 13.65 -5.97
N ARG A 70 -1.99 12.78 -5.48
CA ARG A 70 -2.32 11.65 -4.60
C ARG A 70 -1.91 11.94 -3.16
N PRO A 71 -2.74 11.60 -2.16
CA PRO A 71 -2.36 11.75 -0.76
C PRO A 71 -1.24 10.76 -0.42
N VAL A 72 -0.18 11.24 0.21
CA VAL A 72 0.98 10.48 0.66
C VAL A 72 1.34 10.89 2.08
N TYR A 73 1.96 9.97 2.83
CA TYR A 73 2.64 10.35 4.07
C TYR A 73 3.98 10.97 3.74
N HIS A 74 4.27 12.13 4.33
CA HIS A 74 5.57 12.81 4.23
C HIS A 74 6.24 12.75 5.60
N CYS A 75 7.35 12.01 5.68
CA CYS A 75 8.16 11.90 6.88
C CYS A 75 9.33 12.89 6.82
N ILE A 76 9.41 13.81 7.78
CA ILE A 76 10.48 14.82 7.87
C ILE A 76 11.33 14.51 9.10
N GLY A 77 12.63 14.32 8.92
CA GLY A 77 13.59 14.11 10.00
C GLY A 77 13.73 15.37 10.86
N ILE A 78 13.63 15.22 12.17
CA ILE A 78 13.69 16.33 13.14
C ILE A 78 14.73 16.14 14.25
N GLY A 79 15.46 15.02 14.24
CA GLY A 79 16.49 14.68 15.22
C GLY A 79 17.03 13.29 15.02
#